data_AF-A0A0G0UFI7-F1
#
_entry.id   AF-A0A0G0UFI7-F1
#
_cell.length_a   1.000
_cell.length_b   1.000
_cell.length_c   1.000
_cell.angle_alpha   90.00
_cell.angle_beta   90.00
_cell.angle_gamma   90.00
#
_symmetry.space_group_name_H-M   'P 1'
#
loop_
_entity.id
_entity.type
_entity.pdbx_description
1 polymer ?
#
loop_
_entity_poly.entity_id
_entity_poly.type
_entity_poly.pdbx_seq_one_letter_code
_entity_poly.pdbx_strand_id
1 'polypeptide(L)'
;MIKKLLFYYSAIVTLLITVSSGKFVFLFLPILAYFLLSVTKLVIESKLLTYYGFVVSTLMVATSFLSAKSPIDFAAASLFSPLLIYFVLKVIPKRNRAIVLAREDAPLPVQHGKVDIDRRMFLKAIASAGISVFLFAIFTKKAEAAFFGSVPGPGTVSLKDSAGNKIDPAEKHPTDGYKLTEFDDSGTYTYAGYLKKDSSWFILRDNGTSYRYAEGATGFASNWTNKGDLTYYYYDEVFGS
;
A
#
# COMPACT_ATOMS: atom_id res chain seq x y z
N MET A 1 -27.77 28.76 9.19
CA MET A 1 -27.32 28.86 7.78
C MET A 1 -26.06 28.05 7.50
N ILE A 2 -24.96 28.29 8.24
CA ILE A 2 -23.65 27.62 8.04
C ILE A 2 -23.71 26.09 7.97
N LYS A 3 -24.43 25.42 8.89
CA LYS A 3 -24.54 23.94 8.89
C LYS A 3 -25.17 23.37 7.63
N LYS A 4 -26.15 24.07 7.03
CA LYS A 4 -26.80 23.64 5.79
C LYS A 4 -25.85 23.80 4.61
N LEU A 5 -25.17 24.95 4.53
CA LEU A 5 -24.14 25.20 3.50
C LEU A 5 -23.06 24.11 3.54
N LEU A 6 -22.55 23.83 4.73
CA LEU A 6 -21.46 22.87 4.95
C LEU A 6 -21.91 21.43 4.66
N PHE A 7 -23.18 21.10 4.91
CA PHE A 7 -23.80 19.84 4.48
C PHE A 7 -23.84 19.70 2.95
N TYR A 8 -24.37 20.69 2.23
CA TYR A 8 -24.47 20.62 0.77
C TYR A 8 -23.10 20.59 0.10
N TYR A 9 -22.16 21.40 0.58
CA TYR A 9 -20.78 21.35 0.11
C TYR A 9 -20.18 19.96 0.29
N SER A 10 -20.31 19.39 1.49
CA SER A 10 -19.80 18.05 1.80
C SER A 10 -20.45 16.95 0.94
N ALA A 11 -21.75 17.05 0.67
CA ALA A 11 -22.47 16.11 -0.18
C ALA A 11 -21.96 16.17 -1.63
N ILE A 12 -21.78 17.38 -2.19
CA ILE A 12 -21.26 17.57 -3.55
C ILE A 12 -19.82 17.06 -3.67
N VAL A 13 -18.96 17.41 -2.72
CA VAL A 13 -17.56 16.95 -2.71
C VAL A 13 -17.50 15.42 -2.60
N THR A 14 -18.30 14.82 -1.73
CA THR A 14 -18.35 13.34 -1.61
C THR A 14 -18.82 12.69 -2.91
N LEU A 15 -19.83 13.26 -3.58
CA LEU A 15 -20.30 12.78 -4.88
C LEU A 15 -19.18 12.84 -5.94
N LEU A 16 -18.49 13.97 -6.05
CA LEU A 16 -17.38 14.17 -6.99
C LEU A 16 -16.24 13.18 -6.75
N ILE A 17 -15.83 13.00 -5.48
CA ILE A 17 -14.80 12.03 -5.12
C ILE A 17 -15.26 10.61 -5.49
N THR A 18 -16.51 10.26 -5.18
CA THR A 18 -17.03 8.93 -5.47
C THR A 18 -16.95 8.64 -6.97
N VAL A 19 -17.40 9.57 -7.82
CA VAL A 19 -17.33 9.42 -9.29
C VAL A 19 -15.87 9.32 -9.79
N SER A 20 -14.94 10.06 -9.21
CA SER A 20 -13.53 10.08 -9.63
C SER A 20 -12.68 8.93 -9.07
N SER A 21 -13.13 8.24 -8.01
CA SER A 21 -12.27 7.39 -7.17
C SER A 21 -11.99 5.98 -7.71
N GLY A 22 -12.59 5.58 -8.84
CA GLY A 22 -12.33 4.30 -9.51
C GLY A 22 -12.41 3.09 -8.56
N LYS A 23 -11.27 2.46 -8.26
CA LYS A 23 -11.21 1.29 -7.36
C LYS A 23 -11.52 1.61 -5.88
N PHE A 24 -11.45 2.88 -5.48
CA PHE A 24 -11.70 3.32 -4.09
C PHE A 24 -13.15 3.73 -3.82
N VAL A 25 -14.05 3.56 -4.79
CA VAL A 25 -15.49 3.91 -4.66
C VAL A 25 -16.12 3.29 -3.40
N PHE A 26 -15.77 2.04 -3.06
CA PHE A 26 -16.30 1.33 -1.90
C PHE A 26 -16.07 2.05 -0.56
N LEU A 27 -15.01 2.86 -0.48
CA LEU A 27 -14.67 3.61 0.74
C LEU A 27 -15.58 4.84 0.92
N PHE A 28 -16.04 5.43 -0.19
CA PHE A 28 -16.87 6.64 -0.16
C PHE A 28 -18.38 6.34 -0.25
N LEU A 29 -18.74 5.14 -0.72
CA LEU A 29 -20.13 4.72 -0.88
C LEU A 29 -20.95 4.83 0.43
N PRO A 30 -20.44 4.44 1.62
CA PRO A 30 -21.18 4.62 2.88
C PRO A 30 -21.40 6.10 3.25
N ILE A 31 -20.47 6.98 2.86
CA ILE A 31 -20.58 8.43 3.12
C ILE A 31 -21.59 9.06 2.16
N LEU A 32 -21.55 8.66 0.89
CA LEU A 32 -22.55 9.08 -0.09
C LEU A 32 -23.95 8.61 0.33
N ALA A 33 -24.07 7.35 0.75
CA ALA A 33 -25.32 6.79 1.29
C ALA A 33 -25.80 7.58 2.51
N TYR A 34 -24.90 7.97 3.42
CA TYR A 34 -25.23 8.83 4.55
C TYR A 34 -25.86 10.17 4.10
N PHE A 35 -25.29 10.84 3.08
CA PHE A 35 -25.83 12.11 2.58
C PHE A 35 -27.18 11.91 1.87
N LEU A 36 -27.33 10.87 1.05
CA LEU A 36 -28.59 10.53 0.36
C LEU A 36 -29.72 10.20 1.35
N LEU A 37 -29.43 9.38 2.36
CA LEU A 37 -30.39 9.04 3.43
C LEU A 37 -30.75 10.29 4.26
N SER A 38 -29.78 11.19 4.49
CA SER A 38 -30.03 12.45 5.19
C SER A 38 -30.94 13.40 4.38
N VAL A 39 -30.83 13.43 3.06
CA VAL A 39 -31.68 14.25 2.17
C VAL A 39 -33.11 13.72 2.11
N THR A 40 -33.26 12.40 1.99
CA THR A 40 -34.58 11.73 1.92
C THR A 40 -35.33 11.73 3.25
N LYS A 41 -34.73 12.28 4.32
CA LYS A 41 -35.25 12.23 5.70
C LYS A 41 -35.60 10.82 6.18
N LEU A 42 -35.02 9.79 5.57
CA LEU A 42 -35.27 8.38 5.90
C LEU A 42 -34.49 7.96 7.17
N VAL A 43 -34.38 8.88 8.14
CA VAL A 43 -33.30 8.96 9.12
C VAL A 43 -33.26 7.74 10.03
N ILE A 44 -32.34 6.83 9.72
CA ILE A 44 -31.62 6.08 10.75
C ILE A 44 -30.46 7.00 11.16
N GLU A 45 -30.53 7.63 12.33
CA GLU A 45 -29.39 8.29 12.96
C GLU A 45 -28.35 7.22 13.35
N SER A 46 -27.75 6.61 12.34
CA SER A 46 -26.70 5.62 12.51
C SER A 46 -25.46 6.38 12.96
N LYS A 47 -25.30 6.44 14.29
CA LYS A 47 -24.05 6.85 14.93
C LYS A 47 -22.86 6.20 14.23
N LEU A 48 -23.01 4.93 13.83
CA LEU A 48 -22.04 4.17 13.05
C LEU A 48 -21.63 4.85 11.73
N LEU A 49 -22.55 5.27 10.86
CA LEU A 49 -22.18 5.97 9.61
C LEU A 49 -21.56 7.34 9.89
N THR A 50 -22.00 8.02 10.96
CA THR A 50 -21.42 9.30 11.36
C THR A 50 -19.96 9.13 11.81
N TYR A 51 -19.67 8.12 12.63
CA TYR A 51 -18.31 7.79 13.04
C TYR A 51 -17.46 7.28 11.88
N TYR A 52 -18.02 6.45 11.00
CA TYR A 52 -17.34 6.00 9.79
C TYR A 52 -16.93 7.20 8.90
N GLY A 53 -17.87 8.09 8.59
CA GLY A 53 -17.61 9.30 7.81
C GLY A 53 -16.57 10.22 8.48
N PHE A 54 -16.59 10.31 9.81
CA PHE A 54 -15.56 11.03 10.56
C PHE A 54 -14.17 10.40 10.41
N VAL A 55 -14.03 9.08 10.59
CA VAL A 55 -12.75 8.38 10.45
C VAL A 55 -12.20 8.53 9.03
N VAL A 56 -13.04 8.28 8.02
CA VAL A 56 -12.63 8.39 6.61
C VAL A 56 -12.24 9.81 6.24
N SER A 57 -13.05 10.82 6.60
CA SER A 57 -12.71 12.22 6.30
C SER A 57 -11.42 12.67 7.00
N THR A 58 -11.17 12.19 8.22
CA THR A 58 -9.92 12.48 8.94
C THR A 58 -8.72 11.87 8.24
N LEU A 59 -8.80 10.58 7.89
CA LEU A 59 -7.74 9.89 7.15
C LEU A 59 -7.46 10.57 5.81
N MET A 60 -8.51 10.87 5.05
CA MET A 60 -8.39 11.50 3.73
C MET A 60 -7.72 12.88 3.81
N VAL A 61 -8.14 13.73 4.75
CA VAL A 61 -7.54 15.05 4.94
C VAL A 61 -6.09 14.91 5.41
N ALA A 62 -5.80 14.02 6.36
CA ALA A 62 -4.45 13.79 6.86
C ALA A 62 -3.51 13.29 5.75
N THR A 63 -3.92 12.28 4.97
CA THR A 63 -3.11 11.76 3.87
C THR A 63 -2.92 12.78 2.75
N SER A 64 -3.92 13.63 2.50
CA SER A 64 -3.82 14.69 1.48
C SER A 64 -2.78 15.74 1.89
N PHE A 65 -2.80 16.18 3.15
CA PHE A 65 -1.78 17.13 3.64
C PHE A 65 -0.39 16.50 3.74
N LEU A 66 -0.27 15.23 4.18
CA LEU A 66 1.01 14.53 4.26
C LEU A 66 1.63 14.24 2.89
N SER A 67 0.81 14.11 1.84
CA SER A 67 1.27 13.83 0.48
C SER A 67 1.57 15.10 -0.33
N ALA A 68 1.23 16.28 0.19
CA ALA A 68 1.40 17.54 -0.52
C ALA A 68 2.89 17.88 -0.69
N LYS A 69 3.34 17.97 -1.94
CA LYS A 69 4.72 18.36 -2.29
C LYS A 69 4.80 19.77 -2.84
N SER A 70 3.68 20.30 -3.33
CA SER A 70 3.55 21.62 -3.90
C SER A 70 2.48 22.46 -3.17
N PRO A 71 2.54 23.80 -3.27
CA PRO A 71 1.48 24.68 -2.76
C PRO A 71 0.11 24.39 -3.39
N ILE A 72 0.08 23.89 -4.64
CA ILE A 72 -1.14 23.49 -5.34
C ILE A 72 -1.76 22.26 -4.67
N ASP A 73 -0.94 21.27 -4.29
CA ASP A 73 -1.41 20.10 -3.56
C ASP A 73 -2.00 20.48 -2.19
N PHE A 74 -1.41 21.49 -1.53
CA PHE A 74 -1.93 22.02 -0.27
C PHE A 74 -3.28 22.71 -0.44
N ALA A 75 -3.45 23.51 -1.50
CA ALA A 75 -4.72 24.12 -1.85
C ALA A 75 -5.79 23.06 -2.17
N ALA A 76 -5.41 21.99 -2.87
CA ALA A 76 -6.29 20.86 -3.14
C ALA A 76 -6.68 20.11 -1.84
N ALA A 77 -5.73 19.89 -0.92
CA ALA A 77 -6.02 19.29 0.39
C ALA A 77 -7.00 20.14 1.23
N SER A 78 -6.90 21.47 1.11
CA SER A 78 -7.79 22.41 1.79
C SER A 78 -9.26 22.27 1.36
N LEU A 79 -9.53 21.91 0.09
CA LEU A 79 -10.89 21.66 -0.41
C LEU A 79 -11.60 20.51 0.33
N PHE A 80 -10.86 19.58 0.92
CA PHE A 80 -11.43 18.47 1.69
C PHE A 80 -11.68 18.82 3.17
N SER A 81 -11.11 19.93 3.66
CA SER A 81 -11.20 20.32 5.08
C SER A 81 -12.64 20.61 5.55
N PRO A 82 -13.53 21.23 4.75
CA PRO A 82 -14.93 21.43 5.17
C PRO A 82 -15.67 20.11 5.44
N LEU A 83 -15.34 19.03 4.73
CA LEU A 83 -15.92 17.69 4.96
C LEU A 83 -15.54 17.17 6.35
N LEU A 84 -14.27 17.33 6.74
CA LEU A 84 -13.82 16.95 8.09
C LEU A 84 -14.51 17.81 9.15
N ILE A 85 -14.57 19.13 8.95
CA ILE A 85 -15.25 20.05 9.87
C ILE A 85 -16.72 19.65 10.07
N TYR A 86 -17.41 19.19 9.01
CA TYR A 86 -18.79 18.70 9.10
C TYR A 86 -18.92 17.57 10.12
N PHE A 87 -18.11 16.53 9.96
CA PHE A 87 -18.17 15.34 10.80
C PHE A 87 -17.66 15.62 12.22
N VAL A 88 -16.63 16.44 12.39
CA VAL A 88 -16.17 16.91 13.70
C VAL A 88 -17.31 17.58 14.47
N LEU A 89 -18.01 18.53 13.85
CA LEU A 89 -19.13 19.22 14.50
C LEU A 89 -20.31 18.30 14.83
N LYS A 90 -20.43 17.15 14.14
CA LYS A 90 -21.47 16.16 14.40
C LYS A 90 -21.08 15.13 15.46
N VAL A 91 -19.79 14.79 15.54
CA VAL A 91 -19.24 13.84 16.52
C VAL A 91 -18.99 14.49 17.88
N ILE A 92 -18.61 15.77 17.92
CA ILE A 92 -18.38 16.47 19.18
C ILE A 92 -19.69 16.46 20.00
N PRO A 93 -19.67 15.93 21.24
CA PRO A 93 -20.85 15.89 22.08
C PRO A 93 -21.32 17.32 22.32
N LYS A 94 -22.61 17.58 22.03
CA LYS A 94 -23.25 18.84 22.44
C LYS A 94 -23.17 18.89 23.96
N ARG A 95 -22.29 19.74 24.47
CA ARG A 95 -22.12 19.99 25.90
C ARG A 95 -23.36 20.74 26.38
N ASN A 96 -24.46 20.00 26.57
CA ASN A 96 -25.65 20.53 27.19
C ASN A 96 -25.26 20.88 28.63
N ARG A 97 -25.16 22.17 28.91
CA ARG A 97 -24.92 22.69 30.25
C ARG A 97 -26.15 22.36 31.11
N ALA A 98 -26.12 21.22 31.78
CA ALA A 98 -26.96 21.01 32.96
C ALA A 98 -26.15 21.49 34.16
N ILE A 99 -26.11 22.81 34.37
CA ILE A 99 -25.93 23.34 35.72
C ILE A 99 -27.35 23.50 36.24
N VAL A 100 -27.91 22.39 36.73
CA VAL A 100 -29.04 22.47 37.65
C VAL A 100 -28.38 22.75 38.99
N LEU A 101 -28.40 24.02 39.41
CA LEU A 101 -28.13 24.34 40.81
C LEU A 101 -29.22 23.64 41.60
N ALA A 102 -28.82 22.62 42.36
CA ALA A 102 -29.70 21.94 43.29
C ALA A 102 -30.24 23.01 44.24
N ARG A 103 -31.55 23.27 44.17
CA ARG A 103 -32.26 23.96 45.23
C ARG A 103 -32.21 23.03 46.43
N GLU A 104 -31.42 23.43 47.41
CA GLU A 104 -31.24 22.80 48.70
C GLU A 104 -32.55 22.93 49.48
N ASP A 105 -33.46 21.95 49.33
CA ASP A 105 -34.63 21.75 50.20
C ASP A 105 -35.28 20.36 49.91
N ALA A 106 -34.65 19.26 50.34
CA ALA A 106 -35.33 18.00 50.70
C ALA A 106 -34.34 16.97 51.28
N PRO A 107 -34.54 16.46 52.51
CA PRO A 107 -33.68 15.44 53.09
C PRO A 107 -34.25 14.03 52.89
N LEU A 108 -33.53 13.16 52.18
CA LEU A 108 -33.55 11.70 52.40
C LEU A 108 -32.20 11.08 51.98
N PRO A 109 -31.64 10.14 52.78
CA PRO A 109 -30.34 9.54 52.50
C PRO A 109 -30.51 8.41 51.47
N VAL A 110 -30.42 8.75 50.18
CA VAL A 110 -30.24 7.74 49.14
C VAL A 110 -28.76 7.40 49.10
N GLN A 111 -28.39 6.20 49.56
CA GLN A 111 -27.04 5.66 49.39
C GLN A 111 -26.69 5.67 47.89
N HIS A 112 -26.00 6.72 47.47
CA HIS A 112 -25.33 6.76 46.19
C HIS A 112 -24.19 5.76 46.29
N GLY A 113 -24.37 4.59 45.68
CA GLY A 113 -23.26 3.71 45.35
C GLY A 113 -22.20 4.57 44.69
N LYS A 114 -21.10 4.79 45.41
CA LYS A 114 -20.01 5.70 45.06
C LYS A 114 -19.58 5.34 43.65
N VAL A 115 -19.98 6.13 42.65
CA VAL A 115 -19.55 5.90 41.27
C VAL A 115 -18.05 6.08 41.30
N ASP A 116 -17.38 4.94 41.16
CA ASP A 116 -15.98 4.75 41.46
C ASP A 116 -15.16 5.60 40.47
N ILE A 117 -14.74 6.77 40.94
CA ILE A 117 -14.03 7.77 40.12
C ILE A 117 -12.79 7.12 39.49
N ASP A 118 -12.18 6.18 40.20
CA ASP A 118 -11.04 5.40 39.77
C ASP A 118 -11.36 4.53 38.56
N ARG A 119 -12.52 3.85 38.53
CA ARG A 119 -12.95 3.06 37.35
C ARG A 119 -13.15 3.96 36.12
N ARG A 120 -13.63 5.18 36.32
CA ARG A 120 -13.83 6.14 35.22
C ARG A 120 -12.51 6.70 34.70
N MET A 121 -11.54 6.97 35.58
CA MET A 121 -10.19 7.39 35.16
C MET A 121 -9.46 6.25 34.46
N PHE A 122 -9.58 5.02 34.96
CA PHE A 122 -9.03 3.83 34.34
C PHE A 122 -9.61 3.58 32.94
N LEU A 123 -10.94 3.63 32.77
CA LEU A 123 -11.58 3.47 31.45
C LEU A 123 -11.11 4.53 30.46
N LYS A 124 -10.95 5.78 30.91
CA LYS A 124 -10.44 6.86 30.06
C LYS A 124 -8.98 6.64 29.67
N ALA A 125 -8.15 6.16 30.60
CA ALA A 125 -6.73 5.89 30.35
C ALA A 125 -6.54 4.76 29.33
N ILE A 126 -7.27 3.64 29.49
CA ILE A 126 -7.22 2.52 28.53
C ILE A 126 -7.78 2.96 27.17
N ALA A 127 -8.90 3.68 27.15
CA ALA A 127 -9.48 4.17 25.90
C ALA A 127 -8.53 5.13 25.16
N SER A 128 -7.88 6.06 25.87
CA SER A 128 -6.90 6.96 25.25
C SER A 128 -5.66 6.23 24.76
N ALA A 129 -5.12 5.31 25.58
CA ALA A 129 -3.95 4.52 25.19
C ALA A 129 -4.25 3.63 23.98
N GLY A 130 -5.41 2.98 23.94
CA GLY A 130 -5.85 2.15 22.81
C GLY A 130 -6.00 2.95 21.52
N ILE A 131 -6.60 4.15 21.59
CA ILE A 131 -6.69 5.06 20.43
C ILE A 131 -5.29 5.50 19.98
N SER A 132 -4.39 5.84 20.91
CA SER A 132 -3.01 6.24 20.57
C SER A 132 -2.24 5.12 19.88
N VAL A 133 -2.32 3.89 20.39
CA VAL A 133 -1.67 2.71 19.78
C VAL A 133 -2.26 2.41 18.41
N PHE A 134 -3.59 2.50 18.27
CA PHE A 134 -4.26 2.30 16.98
C PHE A 134 -3.85 3.35 15.94
N LEU A 135 -3.79 4.63 16.33
CA LEU A 135 -3.30 5.69 15.45
C LEU A 135 -1.81 5.50 15.12
N PHE A 136 -1.00 5.12 16.10
CA PHE A 136 0.41 4.82 15.86
C PHE A 136 0.59 3.65 14.87
N ALA A 137 -0.23 2.61 14.99
CA ALA A 137 -0.25 1.46 14.09
C ALA A 137 -0.62 1.85 12.65
N ILE A 138 -1.57 2.76 12.46
CA ILE A 138 -1.97 3.23 11.13
C ILE A 138 -0.93 4.17 10.50
N PHE A 139 -0.36 5.09 11.29
CA PHE A 139 0.46 6.18 10.73
C PHE A 139 1.95 5.93 10.74
N THR A 140 2.46 4.93 11.46
CA THR A 140 3.90 4.64 11.48
C THR A 140 4.23 3.36 10.72
N LYS A 141 5.00 3.50 9.64
CA LYS A 141 5.59 2.37 8.89
C LYS A 141 6.43 1.43 9.76
N LYS A 142 6.84 1.87 10.96
CA LYS A 142 7.58 1.06 11.94
C LYS A 142 6.67 0.18 12.82
N ALA A 143 5.40 0.53 13.00
CA ALA A 143 4.47 -0.30 13.76
C ALA A 143 4.06 -1.56 13.00
N GLU A 144 4.00 -1.51 11.65
CA GLU A 144 3.84 -2.73 10.83
C GLU A 144 4.94 -3.75 11.12
N ALA A 145 6.21 -3.32 11.20
CA ALA A 145 7.34 -4.20 11.49
C ALA A 145 7.34 -4.77 12.92
N ALA A 146 6.77 -4.04 13.89
CA ALA A 146 6.70 -4.46 15.29
C ALA A 146 5.52 -5.41 15.58
N PHE A 147 4.39 -5.26 14.87
CA PHE A 147 3.17 -6.06 15.07
C PHE A 147 2.99 -7.20 14.06
N PHE A 148 3.46 -7.05 12.82
CA PHE A 148 3.32 -8.06 11.76
C PHE A 148 4.62 -8.80 11.44
N GLY A 149 5.65 -8.62 12.27
CA GLY A 149 7.00 -9.02 11.94
C GLY A 149 7.55 -8.16 10.81
N SER A 150 8.87 -8.13 10.66
CA SER A 150 9.56 -7.41 9.60
C SER A 150 9.22 -8.00 8.22
N VAL A 151 8.03 -7.70 7.69
CA VAL A 151 7.72 -7.91 6.28
C VAL A 151 8.53 -6.87 5.52
N PRO A 152 9.49 -7.28 4.66
CA PRO A 152 10.19 -6.34 3.81
C PRO A 152 9.15 -5.58 3.01
N GLY A 153 9.32 -4.25 2.91
CA GLY A 153 8.38 -3.38 2.22
C GLY A 153 8.00 -3.89 0.82
N PRO A 154 6.87 -3.41 0.28
CA PRO A 154 6.31 -3.92 -0.97
C PRO A 154 7.33 -3.72 -2.10
N GLY A 155 7.99 -4.80 -2.51
CA GLY A 155 8.95 -4.79 -3.60
C GLY A 155 10.02 -5.88 -3.61
N THR A 156 10.30 -6.59 -2.50
CA THR A 156 11.29 -7.69 -2.56
C THR A 156 11.00 -8.75 -1.51
N VAL A 157 10.35 -9.85 -1.92
CA VAL A 157 10.26 -11.08 -1.13
C VAL A 157 11.64 -11.73 -1.17
N SER A 158 12.47 -11.50 -0.15
CA SER A 158 13.72 -12.25 0.01
C SER A 158 13.41 -13.60 0.65
N LEU A 159 13.67 -14.69 -0.06
CA LEU A 159 13.65 -16.03 0.54
C LEU A 159 14.77 -16.10 1.59
N LYS A 160 14.51 -16.75 2.73
CA LYS A 160 15.51 -16.99 3.77
C LYS A 160 15.50 -18.46 4.15
N ASP A 161 16.65 -18.99 4.52
CA ASP A 161 16.76 -20.36 5.04
C ASP A 161 16.26 -20.44 6.49
N SER A 162 16.19 -21.65 7.04
CA SER A 162 15.81 -21.92 8.43
C SER A 162 16.81 -21.38 9.47
N ALA A 163 18.00 -20.94 9.04
CA ALA A 163 19.00 -20.25 9.86
C ALA A 163 18.92 -18.72 9.74
N GLY A 164 18.02 -18.19 8.91
CA GLY A 164 17.80 -16.76 8.69
C GLY A 164 18.72 -16.11 7.64
N ASN A 165 19.55 -16.88 6.94
CA ASN A 165 20.39 -16.38 5.87
C ASN A 165 19.53 -16.04 4.65
N LYS A 166 19.87 -14.93 3.99
CA LYS A 166 19.20 -14.52 2.76
C LYS A 166 19.55 -15.50 1.64
N ILE A 167 18.54 -16.16 1.08
CA ILE A 167 18.66 -16.97 -0.12
C ILE A 167 18.46 -16.03 -1.31
N ASP A 168 19.45 -15.97 -2.19
CA ASP A 168 19.25 -15.41 -3.54
C ASP A 168 18.63 -16.54 -4.39
N PRO A 169 17.36 -16.43 -4.84
CA PRO A 169 16.69 -17.51 -5.56
C PRO A 169 17.33 -17.82 -6.92
N ALA A 170 18.21 -16.95 -7.42
CA ALA A 170 18.94 -17.14 -8.67
C ALA A 170 20.41 -17.41 -8.35
N GLU A 171 20.78 -18.68 -8.25
CA GLU A 171 22.15 -19.08 -8.53
C GLU A 171 22.45 -18.64 -9.97
N LYS A 172 23.34 -17.67 -10.14
CA LYS A 172 23.65 -17.11 -11.46
C LYS A 172 24.42 -18.16 -12.26
N HIS A 173 23.78 -18.73 -13.27
CA HIS A 173 24.48 -19.58 -14.22
C HIS A 173 25.24 -18.70 -15.23
N PRO A 174 26.43 -19.12 -15.70
CA PRO A 174 27.22 -18.37 -16.68
C PRO A 174 26.43 -18.03 -17.96
N THR A 175 25.49 -18.90 -18.35
CA THR A 175 24.62 -18.75 -19.51
C THR A 175 23.37 -17.90 -19.25
N ASP A 176 23.21 -17.33 -18.06
CA ASP A 176 22.05 -16.50 -17.74
C ASP A 176 22.04 -15.19 -18.54
N GLY A 177 20.87 -14.87 -19.08
CA GLY A 177 20.62 -13.67 -19.85
C GLY A 177 20.96 -13.77 -21.34
N TYR A 178 21.54 -14.89 -21.79
CA TYR A 178 21.68 -15.19 -23.21
C TYR A 178 20.35 -15.66 -23.79
N LYS A 179 20.02 -15.20 -25.00
CA LYS A 179 18.83 -15.62 -25.75
C LYS A 179 19.23 -16.22 -27.08
N LEU A 180 18.58 -17.30 -27.47
CA LEU A 180 18.74 -17.87 -28.80
C LEU A 180 18.33 -16.82 -29.85
N THR A 181 19.21 -16.54 -30.80
CA THR A 181 18.97 -15.59 -31.89
C THR A 181 19.01 -16.25 -33.25
N GLU A 182 19.89 -17.23 -33.45
CA GLU A 182 20.07 -17.90 -34.74
C GLU A 182 20.23 -19.42 -34.57
N PHE A 183 19.84 -20.17 -35.59
CA PHE A 183 19.87 -21.62 -35.60
C PHE A 183 20.15 -22.12 -37.02
N ASP A 184 21.04 -23.09 -37.16
CA ASP A 184 21.42 -23.69 -38.45
C ASP A 184 21.66 -25.20 -38.26
N ASP A 185 20.84 -26.02 -38.92
CA ASP A 185 20.88 -27.47 -38.91
C ASP A 185 21.17 -28.08 -40.29
N SER A 186 21.64 -27.25 -41.24
CA SER A 186 21.79 -27.65 -42.64
C SER A 186 23.05 -28.48 -42.96
N GLY A 187 23.93 -28.70 -41.99
CA GLY A 187 25.25 -29.32 -42.18
C GLY A 187 25.54 -30.54 -41.32
N THR A 188 26.81 -30.96 -41.29
CA THR A 188 27.29 -32.07 -40.43
C THR A 188 27.19 -31.76 -38.93
N TYR A 189 27.19 -30.47 -38.59
CA TYR A 189 27.02 -29.97 -37.24
C TYR A 189 25.79 -29.06 -37.19
N THR A 190 25.07 -29.12 -36.08
CA THR A 190 24.00 -28.18 -35.76
C THR A 190 24.58 -27.03 -34.94
N TYR A 191 24.28 -25.80 -35.34
CA TYR A 191 24.75 -24.60 -34.66
C TYR A 191 23.57 -23.82 -34.07
N ALA A 192 23.71 -23.38 -32.82
CA ALA A 192 22.76 -22.49 -32.17
C ALA A 192 23.50 -21.28 -31.61
N GLY A 193 23.12 -20.09 -32.08
CA GLY A 193 23.73 -18.82 -31.72
C GLY A 193 22.92 -18.11 -30.64
N TYR A 194 23.59 -17.71 -29.57
CA TYR A 194 22.98 -17.04 -28.43
C TYR A 194 23.61 -15.68 -28.20
N LEU A 195 22.77 -14.66 -27.99
CA LEU A 195 23.18 -13.28 -27.78
C LEU A 195 22.62 -12.75 -26.47
N LYS A 196 23.47 -12.03 -25.72
CA LYS A 196 23.11 -11.32 -24.51
C LYS A 196 22.93 -9.83 -24.80
N LYS A 197 22.23 -9.12 -23.91
CA LYS A 197 21.91 -7.69 -24.08
C LYS A 197 23.14 -6.78 -24.24
N ASP A 198 24.28 -7.18 -23.69
CA ASP A 198 25.56 -6.47 -23.77
C ASP A 198 26.35 -6.77 -25.06
N SER A 199 25.76 -7.52 -26.00
CA SER A 199 26.38 -8.00 -27.25
C SER A 199 27.42 -9.11 -27.09
N SER A 200 27.61 -9.64 -25.87
CA SER A 200 28.33 -10.89 -25.69
C SER A 200 27.52 -12.04 -26.28
N TRP A 201 28.21 -13.03 -26.81
CA TRP A 201 27.60 -14.13 -27.54
C TRP A 201 28.32 -15.43 -27.26
N PHE A 202 27.59 -16.52 -27.47
CA PHE A 202 28.20 -17.83 -27.65
C PHE A 202 27.48 -18.58 -28.76
N ILE A 203 28.20 -19.48 -29.42
CA ILE A 203 27.67 -20.41 -30.41
C ILE A 203 27.87 -21.81 -29.85
N LEU A 204 26.77 -22.53 -29.73
CA LEU A 204 26.74 -23.96 -29.47
C LEU A 204 26.94 -24.70 -30.80
N ARG A 205 27.86 -25.66 -30.82
CA ARG A 205 28.01 -26.64 -31.90
C ARG A 205 27.66 -28.02 -31.35
N ASP A 206 26.71 -28.66 -32.00
CA ASP A 206 26.27 -30.03 -31.72
C ASP A 206 26.62 -30.94 -32.89
N ASN A 207 27.19 -32.11 -32.57
CA ASN A 207 27.51 -33.17 -33.53
C ASN A 207 26.70 -34.46 -33.30
N GLY A 208 25.63 -34.38 -32.50
CA GLY A 208 24.77 -35.49 -32.08
C GLY A 208 25.32 -36.30 -30.90
N THR A 209 26.56 -36.07 -30.48
CA THR A 209 27.20 -36.81 -29.36
C THR A 209 27.79 -35.91 -28.29
N SER A 210 28.18 -34.68 -28.65
CA SER A 210 28.85 -33.74 -27.77
C SER A 210 28.48 -32.31 -28.13
N TYR A 211 28.37 -31.50 -27.09
CA TYR A 211 28.12 -30.07 -27.17
C TYR A 211 29.43 -29.32 -26.97
N ARG A 212 29.75 -28.42 -27.89
CA ARG A 212 30.94 -27.57 -27.81
C ARG A 212 30.55 -26.10 -27.95
N TYR A 213 31.32 -25.22 -27.33
CA TYR A 213 30.98 -23.81 -27.20
C TYR A 213 32.13 -22.95 -27.73
N ALA A 214 31.78 -21.89 -28.44
CA ALA A 214 32.66 -20.78 -28.77
C ALA A 214 32.00 -19.50 -28.25
N GLU A 215 32.76 -18.61 -27.61
CA GLU A 215 32.22 -17.36 -27.07
C GLU A 215 32.97 -16.13 -27.58
N GLY A 216 32.35 -14.96 -27.42
CA GLY A 216 32.99 -13.69 -27.67
C GLY A 216 32.25 -12.52 -27.05
N ALA A 217 32.97 -11.43 -26.77
CA ALA A 217 32.40 -10.24 -26.15
C ALA A 217 31.58 -9.37 -27.12
N THR A 218 31.93 -9.36 -28.40
CA THR A 218 31.25 -8.57 -29.46
C THR A 218 31.40 -9.25 -30.83
N GLY A 219 30.68 -8.75 -31.85
CA GLY A 219 30.88 -9.19 -33.24
C GLY A 219 30.15 -10.47 -33.63
N PHE A 220 28.99 -10.76 -33.02
CA PHE A 220 28.22 -11.97 -33.26
C PHE A 220 27.95 -12.24 -34.75
N ALA A 221 27.47 -11.24 -35.52
CA ALA A 221 27.10 -11.44 -36.93
C ALA A 221 28.26 -11.93 -37.83
N SER A 222 29.47 -11.40 -37.61
CA SER A 222 30.67 -11.81 -38.35
C SER A 222 31.09 -13.23 -37.97
N ASN A 223 31.04 -13.55 -36.67
CA ASN A 223 31.41 -14.87 -36.16
C ASN A 223 30.35 -15.94 -36.51
N TRP A 224 29.08 -15.56 -36.60
CA TRP A 224 28.00 -16.45 -37.02
C TRP A 224 28.15 -16.84 -38.50
N THR A 225 28.49 -15.88 -39.36
CA THR A 225 28.80 -16.16 -40.77
C THR A 225 29.96 -17.16 -40.89
N ASN A 226 30.99 -17.02 -40.06
CA ASN A 226 32.19 -17.85 -40.05
C ASN A 226 32.16 -18.97 -38.99
N LYS A 227 30.97 -19.39 -38.55
CA LYS A 227 30.83 -20.32 -37.41
C LYS A 227 31.57 -21.65 -37.60
N GLY A 228 31.72 -22.13 -38.84
CA GLY A 228 32.46 -23.36 -39.14
C GLY A 228 33.97 -23.29 -38.82
N ASP A 229 34.55 -22.09 -38.85
CA ASP A 229 36.00 -21.87 -38.68
C ASP A 229 36.37 -21.50 -37.23
N LEU A 230 35.38 -21.38 -36.34
CA LEU A 230 35.63 -21.07 -34.94
C LEU A 230 36.25 -22.27 -34.21
N THR A 231 37.04 -21.98 -33.19
CA THR A 231 37.52 -23.00 -32.26
C THR A 231 36.50 -23.20 -31.15
N TYR A 232 36.12 -24.45 -30.91
CA TYR A 232 35.09 -24.80 -29.94
C TYR A 232 35.65 -25.67 -28.82
N TYR A 233 35.26 -25.34 -27.58
CA TYR A 233 35.75 -25.94 -26.34
C TYR A 233 34.62 -26.58 -25.54
N TYR A 234 34.95 -27.30 -24.46
CA TYR A 234 33.94 -27.84 -23.54
C TYR A 234 33.32 -26.74 -22.68
N TYR A 235 32.18 -27.03 -22.05
CA TYR A 235 31.43 -26.06 -21.25
C TYR A 235 32.26 -25.50 -20.09
N ASP A 236 32.98 -26.35 -19.37
CA ASP A 236 33.84 -25.99 -18.24
C ASP A 236 35.04 -25.14 -18.66
N GLU A 237 35.57 -25.35 -19.86
CA GLU A 237 36.66 -24.53 -20.41
C GLU A 237 36.19 -23.12 -20.80
N VAL A 238 34.94 -22.99 -21.26
CA VAL A 238 34.36 -21.70 -21.67
C VAL A 238 33.72 -20.93 -20.51
N PHE A 239 33.04 -21.63 -19.60
CA PHE A 239 32.19 -21.03 -18.57
C PHE A 239 32.58 -21.40 -17.12
N GLY A 240 33.65 -22.18 -16.92
CA GLY A 240 34.07 -22.68 -15.61
C GLY A 240 35.01 -21.78 -14.82
N SER A 241 35.34 -20.58 -15.32
CA SER A 241 36.12 -19.54 -14.61
C SER A 241 35.23 -18.63 -13.78
#